data_AF-A0A937HWK9-F1
#
_entry.id   AF-A0A937HWK9-F1
#
_cell.length_a   1.000
_cell.length_b   1.000
_cell.length_c   1.000
_cell.angle_alpha   90.00
_cell.angle_beta   90.00
_cell.angle_gamma   90.00
#
_symmetry.space_group_name_H-M   'P 1'
#
loop_
_entity.id
_entity.type
_entity.pdbx_description
1 polymer ?
#
loop_
_entity_poly.entity_id
_entity_poly.type
_entity_poly.pdbx_seq_one_letter_code
_entity_poly.pdbx_strand_id
1 'polypeptide(L)'
;MTLVPLGRLGLIASSVAVLTALAPLPPLQAQYVYGDSDPVALRREQRLSERQKDELFRAYKSWKQRSYKQRVSIIDKERRCIDGARNHMDFRSCIRDTKVARQALREEKRSYLNPVRRRVGLPPLQEKPRSRQRV
;
A
#
# COMPACT_ATOMS: atom_id res chain seq x y z
N MET A 1 66.02 -30.46 40.39
CA MET A 1 66.90 -30.28 39.22
C MET A 1 66.03 -29.92 38.04
N THR A 2 66.36 -28.79 37.38
CA THR A 2 66.05 -28.39 35.97
C THR A 2 64.59 -28.28 35.54
N LEU A 3 64.11 -27.32 34.74
CA LEU A 3 64.53 -26.00 34.23
C LEU A 3 63.28 -25.51 33.43
N VAL A 4 63.02 -24.20 33.43
CA VAL A 4 61.93 -23.55 32.67
C VAL A 4 62.29 -23.47 31.18
N PRO A 5 61.32 -23.46 30.23
CA PRO A 5 61.06 -22.22 29.48
C PRO A 5 59.54 -21.99 29.30
N LEU A 6 58.95 -20.86 29.72
CA LEU A 6 58.90 -19.57 29.01
C LEU A 6 58.59 -19.70 27.51
N GLY A 7 57.33 -19.45 27.15
CA GLY A 7 56.94 -19.32 25.75
C GLY A 7 55.52 -18.78 25.57
N ARG A 8 55.46 -17.47 25.26
CA ARG A 8 54.39 -16.72 24.56
C ARG A 8 53.34 -16.01 25.40
N LEU A 9 53.66 -14.74 25.65
CA LEU A 9 52.73 -13.61 25.78
C LEU A 9 51.78 -13.57 24.56
N GLY A 10 50.51 -13.85 24.79
CA GLY A 10 49.41 -13.47 23.90
C GLY A 10 48.69 -12.27 24.49
N LEU A 11 49.01 -11.08 24.00
CA LEU A 11 48.30 -9.84 24.32
C LEU A 11 46.90 -9.84 23.65
N ILE A 12 45.89 -9.74 24.50
CA ILE A 12 44.69 -8.89 24.41
C ILE A 12 44.07 -8.69 23.00
N ALA A 13 42.83 -9.14 22.83
CA ALA A 13 41.84 -8.36 22.07
C ALA A 13 40.47 -8.56 22.70
N SER A 14 40.06 -7.55 23.44
CA SER A 14 38.79 -7.37 24.11
C SER A 14 37.62 -7.57 23.13
N SER A 15 36.70 -8.47 23.46
CA SER A 15 35.43 -8.60 22.74
C SER A 15 34.67 -7.28 22.89
N VAL A 16 34.64 -6.49 21.82
CA VAL A 16 33.80 -5.29 21.74
C VAL A 16 32.36 -5.73 21.90
N ALA A 17 31.73 -5.32 22.99
CA ALA A 17 30.29 -5.40 23.16
C ALA A 17 29.64 -4.51 22.09
N VAL A 18 29.16 -5.13 21.01
CA VAL A 18 28.28 -4.45 20.06
C VAL A 18 26.92 -4.33 20.74
N LEU A 19 26.75 -3.26 21.52
CA LEU A 19 25.44 -2.75 21.90
C LEU A 19 24.75 -2.33 20.60
N THR A 20 23.93 -3.22 20.05
CA THR A 20 22.96 -2.86 19.02
C THR A 20 21.96 -1.90 19.67
N ALA A 21 22.23 -0.60 19.55
CA ALA A 21 21.26 0.43 19.82
C ALA A 21 20.11 0.25 18.80
N LEU A 22 19.05 -0.44 19.22
CA LEU A 22 17.74 -0.37 18.56
C LEU A 22 17.19 1.04 18.79
N ALA A 23 17.69 2.01 18.01
CA ALA A 23 17.01 3.27 17.88
C ALA A 23 15.63 3.00 17.26
N PRO A 24 14.52 3.42 17.88
CA PRO A 24 13.23 3.40 17.22
C PRO A 24 13.34 4.25 15.97
N LEU A 25 13.09 3.65 14.80
CA LEU A 25 13.04 4.37 13.54
C LEU A 25 12.08 5.57 13.70
N PRO A 26 12.48 6.80 13.36
CA PRO A 26 11.57 7.93 13.36
C PRO A 26 10.39 7.60 12.42
N PRO A 27 9.14 7.97 12.74
CA PRO A 27 7.97 7.65 11.90
C PRO A 27 7.95 8.39 10.54
N LEU A 28 9.02 9.10 10.20
CA LEU A 28 9.22 9.68 8.88
C LEU A 28 9.67 8.57 7.94
N GLN A 29 8.86 8.32 6.91
CA GLN A 29 9.02 7.28 5.88
C GLN A 29 8.29 5.96 6.20
N ALA A 30 7.06 6.04 6.69
CA ALA A 30 6.05 5.07 6.27
C ALA A 30 5.79 5.27 4.76
N GLN A 31 6.78 4.91 3.92
CA GLN A 31 6.59 4.75 2.49
C GLN A 31 5.53 3.67 2.35
N TYR A 32 4.36 4.09 1.87
CA TYR A 32 3.24 3.22 1.61
C TYR A 32 3.58 2.27 0.46
N VAL A 33 4.36 1.23 0.76
CA VAL A 33 4.64 0.12 -0.15
C VAL A 33 3.39 -0.76 -0.18
N TYR A 34 2.38 -0.33 -0.93
CA TYR A 34 1.47 -1.23 -1.67
C TYR A 34 0.63 -0.42 -2.66
N GLY A 35 1.18 -0.32 -3.88
CA GLY A 35 0.46 0.08 -5.09
C GLY A 35 0.82 1.48 -5.56
N ASP A 36 1.63 1.53 -6.61
CA ASP A 36 1.56 2.55 -7.67
C ASP A 36 1.29 3.97 -7.13
N SER A 37 2.23 4.47 -6.32
CA SER A 37 2.17 5.86 -5.86
C SER A 37 2.48 6.74 -7.06
N ASP A 38 1.46 7.02 -7.87
CA ASP A 38 1.52 8.01 -8.95
C ASP A 38 2.25 9.26 -8.41
N PRO A 39 3.36 9.72 -9.01
CA PRO A 39 4.07 10.92 -8.58
C PRO A 39 3.15 12.14 -8.41
N VAL A 40 2.02 12.17 -9.13
CA VAL A 40 0.97 13.18 -8.98
C VAL A 40 0.19 13.03 -7.66
N ALA A 41 -0.05 11.81 -7.19
CA ALA A 41 -0.69 11.55 -5.90
C ALA A 41 0.19 12.04 -4.74
N LEU A 42 1.49 11.71 -4.77
CA LEU A 42 2.45 12.18 -3.77
C LEU A 42 2.54 13.72 -3.74
N ARG A 43 2.55 14.36 -4.92
CA ARG A 43 2.61 15.83 -5.02
C ARG A 43 1.33 16.51 -4.50
N ARG A 44 0.17 15.87 -4.62
CA ARG A 44 -1.09 16.37 -4.04
C ARG A 44 -1.12 16.24 -2.52
N GLU A 45 -0.53 15.18 -1.98
CA GLU A 45 -0.43 14.95 -0.53
C GLU A 45 0.53 15.92 0.15
N GLN A 46 1.61 16.35 -0.53
CA GLN A 46 2.52 17.38 -0.01
C GLN A 46 1.83 18.73 0.26
N ARG A 47 0.72 19.03 -0.43
CA ARG A 47 -0.04 20.27 -0.26
C ARG A 47 -1.07 20.22 0.89
N LEU A 48 -1.18 19.09 1.57
CA LEU A 48 -2.12 18.89 2.68
C LEU A 48 -1.46 19.29 4.00
N SER A 49 -2.24 19.86 4.92
CA SER A 49 -1.80 20.01 6.30
C SER A 49 -1.64 18.64 6.98
N GLU A 50 -0.82 18.55 8.02
CA GLU A 50 -0.64 17.28 8.76
C GLU A 50 -1.97 16.73 9.29
N ARG A 51 -2.85 17.60 9.79
CA ARG A 51 -4.21 17.22 10.20
C ARG A 51 -5.01 16.59 9.05
N GLN A 52 -4.92 17.14 7.84
CA GLN A 52 -5.58 16.56 6.67
C GLN A 52 -4.99 15.18 6.31
N LYS A 53 -3.66 15.03 6.39
CA LYS A 53 -2.99 13.75 6.12
C LYS A 53 -3.43 12.68 7.10
N ASP A 54 -3.45 12.98 8.40
CA ASP A 54 -3.84 12.03 9.45
C ASP A 54 -5.28 11.56 9.33
N GLU A 55 -6.22 12.47 9.11
CA GLU A 55 -7.63 12.14 8.94
C GLU A 55 -7.86 11.27 7.70
N LEU A 56 -7.21 11.61 6.57
CA LEU A 56 -7.29 10.80 5.36
C LEU A 56 -6.61 9.44 5.55
N PHE A 57 -5.44 9.38 6.19
CA PHE A 57 -4.73 8.14 6.51
C PHE A 57 -5.64 7.17 7.24
N ARG A 58 -6.30 7.63 8.32
CA ARG A 58 -7.20 6.81 9.14
C ARG A 58 -8.38 6.30 8.31
N ALA A 59 -8.98 7.18 7.50
CA ALA A 59 -10.09 6.81 6.63
C ALA A 59 -9.67 5.80 5.54
N TYR A 60 -8.52 5.99 4.90
CA TYR A 60 -7.99 5.07 3.90
C TYR A 60 -7.65 3.71 4.49
N LYS A 61 -6.99 3.68 5.66
CA LYS A 61 -6.69 2.45 6.40
C LYS A 61 -7.96 1.66 6.68
N SER A 62 -8.97 2.31 7.27
CA SER A 62 -10.27 1.70 7.56
C SER A 62 -10.97 1.19 6.30
N TRP A 63 -11.03 2.00 5.23
CA TRP A 63 -11.61 1.58 3.95
C TRP A 63 -10.91 0.35 3.37
N LYS A 64 -9.57 0.33 3.37
CA LYS A 64 -8.77 -0.77 2.84
C LYS A 64 -9.02 -2.07 3.60
N GLN A 65 -9.14 -1.99 4.93
CA GLN A 65 -9.46 -3.14 5.76
C GLN A 65 -10.89 -3.64 5.50
N ARG A 66 -11.89 -2.75 5.52
CA ARG A 66 -13.30 -3.11 5.31
C ARG A 66 -13.57 -3.71 3.93
N SER A 67 -12.95 -3.14 2.88
CA SER A 67 -13.12 -3.60 1.49
C SER A 67 -12.23 -4.79 1.11
N TYR A 68 -11.41 -5.31 2.03
CA TYR A 68 -10.42 -6.35 1.70
C TYR A 68 -11.07 -7.61 1.11
N LYS A 69 -12.06 -8.18 1.80
CA LYS A 69 -12.76 -9.40 1.34
C LYS A 69 -13.44 -9.21 -0.01
N GLN A 70 -14.04 -8.04 -0.25
CA GLN A 70 -14.68 -7.71 -1.52
C GLN A 70 -13.65 -7.62 -2.66
N ARG A 71 -12.50 -7.00 -2.41
CA ARG A 71 -11.40 -6.94 -3.39
C ARG A 71 -10.88 -8.32 -3.76
N VAL A 72 -10.67 -9.18 -2.76
CA VAL A 72 -10.27 -10.58 -2.96
C VAL A 72 -11.34 -11.31 -3.78
N SER A 73 -12.61 -11.18 -3.41
CA SER A 73 -13.73 -11.80 -4.14
C SER A 73 -13.79 -11.39 -5.62
N ILE A 74 -13.55 -10.11 -5.95
CA ILE A 74 -13.49 -9.65 -7.33
C ILE A 74 -12.37 -10.36 -8.11
N ILE A 75 -11.16 -10.45 -7.52
CA ILE A 75 -10.00 -11.09 -8.14
C ILE A 75 -10.25 -12.60 -8.31
N ASP A 76 -10.78 -13.25 -7.30
CA ASP A 76 -11.05 -14.69 -7.34
C ASP A 76 -12.16 -15.03 -8.34
N LYS A 77 -13.19 -14.18 -8.44
CA LYS A 77 -14.26 -14.33 -9.44
C LYS A 77 -13.73 -14.14 -10.85
N GLU A 78 -12.88 -13.13 -11.08
CA GLU A 78 -12.21 -12.90 -12.36
C GLU A 78 -11.40 -14.12 -12.77
N ARG A 79 -10.54 -14.63 -11.87
CA ARG A 79 -9.74 -15.83 -12.09
C ARG A 79 -10.59 -17.02 -12.52
N ARG A 80 -11.60 -17.38 -11.71
CA ARG A 80 -12.47 -18.53 -12.03
C ARG A 80 -13.23 -18.36 -13.34
N CYS A 81 -13.66 -17.14 -13.67
CA CYS A 81 -14.35 -16.86 -14.93
C CYS A 81 -13.43 -17.09 -16.13
N ILE A 82 -12.20 -16.57 -16.06
CA ILE A 82 -11.19 -16.74 -17.10
C ILE A 82 -10.80 -18.21 -17.25
N ASP A 83 -10.54 -18.91 -16.14
CA ASP A 83 -10.20 -20.34 -16.14
C ASP A 83 -11.32 -21.19 -16.78
N GLY A 84 -12.58 -20.78 -16.63
CA GLY A 84 -13.75 -21.46 -17.21
C GLY A 84 -14.17 -20.97 -18.60
N ALA A 85 -13.51 -19.96 -19.17
CA ALA A 85 -13.89 -19.40 -20.47
C ALA A 85 -13.57 -20.40 -21.59
N ARG A 86 -14.56 -20.74 -22.42
CA ARG A 86 -14.39 -21.74 -23.51
C ARG A 86 -14.03 -21.11 -24.84
N ASN A 87 -14.19 -19.79 -24.96
CA ASN A 87 -13.98 -19.07 -26.20
C ASN A 87 -13.71 -17.58 -25.92
N HIS A 88 -13.39 -16.84 -26.99
CA HIS A 88 -13.09 -15.41 -26.92
C HIS A 88 -14.25 -14.56 -26.37
N MET A 89 -15.51 -14.94 -26.64
CA MET A 89 -16.67 -14.19 -26.16
C MET A 89 -16.86 -14.36 -24.65
N ASP A 90 -16.68 -15.56 -24.13
CA ASP A 90 -16.72 -15.84 -22.69
C ASP A 90 -15.65 -15.02 -21.95
N PHE A 91 -14.40 -15.07 -22.45
CA PHE A 91 -13.29 -14.29 -21.91
C PHE A 91 -13.62 -12.79 -21.88
N ARG A 92 -14.14 -12.24 -22.98
CA ARG A 92 -14.54 -10.82 -23.05
C ARG A 92 -15.65 -10.48 -22.06
N SER A 93 -16.57 -11.40 -21.78
CA SER A 93 -17.59 -11.23 -20.75
C SER A 93 -16.96 -11.17 -19.36
N CYS A 94 -16.03 -12.08 -19.04
CA CYS A 94 -15.31 -12.08 -17.76
C CYS A 94 -14.62 -10.75 -17.47
N ILE A 95 -13.93 -10.19 -18.47
CA ILE A 95 -13.26 -8.89 -18.34
C ILE A 95 -14.26 -7.75 -18.14
N ARG A 96 -15.40 -7.78 -18.84
CA ARG A 96 -16.46 -6.78 -18.70
C ARG A 96 -17.05 -6.79 -17.28
N ASP A 97 -17.40 -7.96 -16.78
CA ASP A 97 -18.02 -8.13 -15.46
C ASP A 97 -17.05 -7.71 -14.35
N THR A 98 -15.77 -8.07 -14.49
CA THR A 98 -14.72 -7.60 -13.59
C THR A 98 -14.60 -6.08 -13.61
N LYS A 99 -14.65 -5.45 -14.79
CA LYS A 99 -14.59 -3.99 -14.90
C LYS A 99 -15.76 -3.31 -14.20
N VAL A 100 -16.97 -3.87 -14.31
CA VAL A 100 -18.16 -3.39 -13.60
C VAL A 100 -17.98 -3.54 -12.09
N ALA A 101 -17.55 -4.70 -11.61
CA ALA A 101 -17.33 -4.93 -10.18
C ALA A 101 -16.26 -3.99 -9.59
N ARG A 102 -15.14 -3.78 -10.31
CA ARG A 102 -14.11 -2.81 -9.93
C ARG A 102 -14.63 -1.37 -9.95
N GLN A 103 -15.56 -1.05 -10.85
CA GLN A 103 -16.19 0.28 -10.90
C GLN A 103 -17.08 0.51 -9.68
N ALA A 104 -17.95 -0.45 -9.35
CA ALA A 104 -18.78 -0.38 -8.14
C ALA A 104 -17.92 -0.20 -6.88
N LEU A 105 -16.83 -0.96 -6.74
CA LEU A 105 -15.89 -0.80 -5.62
C LEU A 105 -15.26 0.60 -5.56
N ARG A 106 -14.98 1.23 -6.72
CA ARG A 106 -14.47 2.62 -6.77
C ARG A 106 -15.53 3.61 -6.32
N GLU A 107 -16.79 3.40 -6.67
CA GLU A 107 -17.91 4.24 -6.26
C GLU A 107 -18.15 4.15 -4.75
N GLU A 108 -18.13 2.94 -4.18
CA GLU A 108 -18.20 2.72 -2.74
C GLU A 108 -17.04 3.42 -2.01
N LYS A 109 -15.81 3.30 -2.54
CA LYS A 109 -14.65 4.03 -2.00
C LYS A 109 -14.89 5.54 -1.98
N ARG A 110 -15.42 6.11 -3.07
CA ARG A 110 -15.73 7.56 -3.13
C ARG A 110 -16.79 7.91 -2.10
N SER A 111 -17.87 7.13 -2.02
CA SER A 111 -18.95 7.33 -1.04
C SER A 111 -18.43 7.32 0.40
N TYR A 112 -17.50 6.40 0.71
CA TYR A 112 -16.88 6.31 2.02
C TYR A 112 -15.95 7.49 2.35
N LEU A 113 -15.11 7.90 1.39
CA LEU A 113 -14.06 8.89 1.63
C LEU A 113 -14.52 10.34 1.46
N ASN A 114 -15.52 10.61 0.62
CA ASN A 114 -15.97 11.97 0.33
C ASN A 114 -16.51 12.72 1.57
N PRO A 115 -17.25 12.10 2.51
CA PRO A 115 -17.60 12.73 3.77
C PRO A 115 -16.38 13.18 4.58
N VAL A 116 -15.34 12.34 4.67
CA VAL A 116 -14.08 12.67 5.37
C VAL A 116 -13.38 13.83 4.67
N ARG A 117 -13.28 13.79 3.34
CA ARG A 117 -12.67 14.86 2.53
C ARG A 117 -13.37 16.20 2.77
N ARG A 118 -14.71 16.23 2.75
CA ARG A 118 -15.49 17.44 3.02
C ARG A 118 -15.22 17.98 4.42
N ARG A 119 -15.16 17.10 5.44
CA ARG A 119 -14.88 17.49 6.83
C ARG A 119 -13.53 18.20 6.99
N VAL A 120 -12.54 17.80 6.20
CA VAL A 120 -11.19 18.39 6.23
C VAL A 120 -10.97 19.48 5.18
N GLY A 121 -12.04 20.00 4.58
CA GLY A 121 -12.00 21.12 3.63
C GLY A 121 -11.49 20.76 2.23
N LEU A 122 -11.50 19.47 1.86
CA LEU A 122 -11.02 19.00 0.56
C LEU A 122 -12.18 18.71 -0.40
N PRO A 123 -12.00 18.97 -1.71
CA PRO A 123 -13.01 18.64 -2.70
C PRO A 123 -13.26 17.12 -2.76
N PRO A 124 -14.49 16.68 -3.06
CA PRO A 124 -14.80 15.26 -3.18
C PRO A 124 -13.98 14.60 -4.30
N LEU A 125 -13.71 13.30 -4.15
CA LEU A 125 -13.22 12.47 -5.23
C LEU A 125 -14.31 12.40 -6.31
N GLN A 126 -13.97 12.85 -7.51
CA GLN A 126 -14.83 12.76 -8.68
C GLN A 126 -14.50 11.52 -9.49
N GLU A 127 -15.47 11.06 -10.28
CA GLU A 127 -15.18 10.15 -11.37
C GLU A 127 -14.37 10.91 -12.43
N LYS A 128 -13.24 10.35 -12.87
CA LYS A 128 -12.56 10.91 -14.05
C LYS A 128 -13.53 10.71 -15.22
N PRO A 129 -13.93 11.76 -15.96
CA PRO A 129 -14.70 11.57 -17.17
C PRO A 129 -13.92 10.62 -18.07
N ARG A 130 -14.61 9.64 -18.68
CA ARG A 130 -14.02 8.85 -19.76
C ARG A 130 -13.64 9.86 -20.84
N SER A 131 -12.36 10.18 -20.97
CA SER A 131 -11.88 10.89 -22.15
C SER A 131 -12.36 10.08 -23.35
N ARG A 132 -13.33 10.62 -24.10
CA ARG A 132 -13.67 10.09 -25.41
C ARG A 132 -12.37 10.11 -26.20
N GLN A 133 -11.79 8.94 -26.41
CA GLN A 133 -10.82 8.76 -27.48
C GLN A 133 -11.62 9.08 -28.74
N ARG A 134 -11.38 10.28 -29.31
CA ARG A 134 -11.93 10.61 -30.63
C ARG A 134 -11.44 9.50 -31.56
N VAL A 135 -12.39 8.78 -32.14
CA VAL A 135 -12.18 7.96 -33.34
C VAL A 135 -11.98 8.93 -34.49
#